data_AF-A0A7R8ZH56-F1
#
_entry.id   AF-A0A7R8ZH56-F1
#
_cell.length_a   1.000
_cell.length_b   1.000
_cell.length_c   1.000
_cell.angle_alpha   90.00
_cell.angle_beta   90.00
_cell.angle_gamma   90.00
#
_symmetry.space_group_name_H-M   'P 1'
#
loop_
_entity.id
_entity.type
_entity.pdbx_description
1 polymer ?
#
loop_
_entity_poly.entity_id
_entity_poly.type
_entity_poly.pdbx_seq_one_letter_code
_entity_poly.pdbx_strand_id
1 'polypeptide(L)'
;FLQETIEYADPQGATDEELFSTVYHKLVHSPALETILQVEHSYALAVKELTTQRDEQVAALTASQTQEMVKAVEGVHVYSTEKEINDMAARHFEDQNLLQGRWNSEVDTLKESQRREYRDWLMKLLEDHHTNITLPTESLLTSKRGLFTSSSQESERSSRLEESFTIHLGSQMKQMHNIRILSADVLDLCRVRLQQQAGNIDPDPQRLQTALGLYSSDLCGLVLLADSHVGHFSGLTKG
;
A
#
# COMPACT_ATOMS: atom_id res chain seq x y z
N PHE A 1 -22.68 -21.05 38.33
CA PHE A 1 -21.43 -20.27 38.27
C PHE A 1 -20.58 -20.91 37.17
N LEU A 2 -20.56 -20.48 35.91
CA LEU A 2 -20.59 -19.14 35.32
C LEU A 2 -21.75 -18.97 34.36
N GLN A 3 -22.61 -18.01 34.69
CA GLN A 3 -23.52 -17.35 33.76
C GLN A 3 -22.97 -15.94 33.70
N GLU A 4 -22.17 -15.64 32.68
CA GLU A 4 -21.69 -14.30 32.38
C GLU A 4 -21.94 -14.05 30.88
N THR A 5 -23.03 -13.30 30.65
CA THR A 5 -23.12 -12.23 29.66
C THR A 5 -22.81 -12.58 28.20
N ILE A 6 -23.74 -13.29 27.57
CA ILE A 6 -24.09 -13.00 26.16
C ILE A 6 -25.08 -11.83 26.20
N GLU A 7 -24.57 -10.64 26.52
CA GLU A 7 -25.35 -9.41 26.45
C GLU A 7 -25.29 -8.91 25.00
N TYR A 8 -26.46 -8.92 24.37
CA TYR A 8 -26.86 -8.18 23.19
C TYR A 8 -25.83 -7.16 22.68
N ALA A 9 -25.08 -7.54 21.64
CA ALA A 9 -24.72 -6.55 20.64
C ALA A 9 -26.00 -6.35 19.80
N ASP A 10 -26.58 -5.15 19.85
CA ASP A 10 -27.50 -4.68 18.81
C ASP A 10 -26.91 -5.04 17.43
N PRO A 11 -27.72 -5.33 16.40
CA PRO A 11 -27.20 -5.46 15.05
C PRO A 11 -26.51 -4.14 14.71
N GLN A 12 -25.18 -4.09 14.87
CA GLN A 12 -24.37 -3.01 14.35
C GLN A 12 -24.72 -2.98 12.87
N GLY A 13 -25.42 -1.93 12.44
CA GLY A 13 -25.58 -1.67 11.02
C GLY A 13 -24.20 -1.78 10.38
N ALA A 14 -24.15 -2.27 9.13
CA ALA A 14 -22.89 -2.50 8.43
C ALA A 14 -21.94 -1.31 8.69
N THR A 15 -20.78 -1.62 9.25
CA THR A 15 -19.78 -0.60 9.55
C THR A 15 -19.43 0.13 8.26
N ASP A 16 -18.99 1.39 8.37
CA ASP A 16 -18.57 2.17 7.21
C ASP A 16 -17.58 1.37 6.34
N GLU A 17 -16.66 0.63 6.96
CA GLU A 17 -15.71 -0.24 6.26
C GLU A 17 -16.36 -1.41 5.51
N GLU A 18 -17.32 -2.11 6.13
CA GLU A 18 -18.08 -3.18 5.46
C GLU A 18 -18.93 -2.64 4.29
N LEU A 19 -19.46 -1.43 4.44
CA LEU A 19 -20.17 -0.74 3.37
C LEU A 19 -19.23 -0.47 2.19
N PHE A 20 -18.04 0.08 2.44
CA PHE A 20 -17.04 0.34 1.40
C PHE A 20 -16.59 -0.94 0.70
N SER A 21 -16.27 -1.99 1.45
CA SER A 21 -15.92 -3.31 0.90
C SER A 21 -17.01 -3.83 -0.05
N THR A 22 -18.27 -3.72 0.37
CA THR A 22 -19.42 -4.13 -0.45
C THR A 22 -19.57 -3.27 -1.70
N VAL A 23 -19.38 -1.95 -1.59
CA VAL A 23 -19.45 -1.00 -2.71
C VAL A 23 -18.34 -1.32 -3.72
N TYR A 24 -17.11 -1.46 -3.26
CA TYR A 24 -15.95 -1.76 -4.08
C TYR A 24 -16.12 -3.09 -4.83
N HIS A 25 -16.54 -4.15 -4.13
CA HIS A 25 -16.79 -5.46 -4.75
C HIS A 25 -17.84 -5.40 -5.88
N LYS A 26 -18.95 -4.69 -5.66
CA LYS A 26 -19.99 -4.50 -6.68
C LYS A 26 -19.46 -3.75 -7.91
N LEU A 27 -18.71 -2.67 -7.67
CA LEU A 27 -18.22 -1.81 -8.73
C LEU A 27 -17.09 -2.45 -9.56
N VAL A 28 -16.24 -3.28 -8.95
CA VAL A 28 -15.20 -4.04 -9.68
C VAL A 28 -15.78 -5.04 -10.69
N HIS A 29 -16.99 -5.55 -10.44
CA HIS A 29 -17.71 -6.41 -11.39
C HIS A 29 -18.55 -5.62 -12.41
N SER A 30 -18.55 -4.29 -12.32
CA SER A 30 -19.30 -3.41 -13.20
C SER A 30 -18.40 -2.83 -14.31
N PRO A 31 -18.99 -2.19 -15.35
CA PRO A 31 -18.23 -1.46 -16.36
C PRO A 31 -17.37 -0.31 -15.80
N ALA A 32 -17.59 0.11 -14.56
CA ALA A 32 -16.83 1.18 -13.91
C ALA A 32 -15.40 0.77 -13.49
N LEU A 33 -15.04 -0.52 -13.57
CA LEU A 33 -13.74 -1.03 -13.15
C LEU A 33 -12.56 -0.24 -13.75
N GLU A 34 -12.60 0.03 -15.05
CA GLU A 34 -11.50 0.76 -15.72
C GLU A 34 -11.32 2.16 -15.13
N THR A 35 -12.41 2.89 -14.91
CA THR A 35 -12.39 4.22 -14.30
C THR A 35 -11.86 4.18 -12.87
N ILE A 36 -12.26 3.18 -12.08
CA ILE A 36 -11.78 2.98 -10.70
C ILE A 36 -10.27 2.78 -10.68
N LEU A 37 -9.76 1.92 -11.56
CA LEU A 37 -8.32 1.67 -11.66
C LEU A 37 -7.56 2.89 -12.18
N GLN A 38 -8.16 3.69 -13.05
CA GLN A 38 -7.56 4.93 -13.56
C GLN A 38 -7.43 6.00 -12.47
N VAL A 39 -8.47 6.18 -11.64
CA VAL A 39 -8.43 7.12 -10.51
C VAL A 39 -7.37 6.67 -9.50
N GLU A 40 -7.38 5.39 -9.10
CA GLU A 40 -6.38 4.82 -8.19
C GLU A 40 -4.96 4.98 -8.75
N HIS A 41 -4.78 4.78 -10.06
CA HIS A 41 -3.51 5.00 -10.72
C HIS A 41 -3.05 6.45 -10.65
N SER A 42 -3.94 7.41 -10.91
CA SER A 42 -3.61 8.84 -10.85
C SER A 42 -3.15 9.26 -9.45
N TYR A 43 -3.78 8.74 -8.40
CA TYR A 43 -3.39 8.97 -7.01
C TYR A 43 -2.03 8.35 -6.69
N ALA A 44 -1.79 7.12 -7.15
CA ALA A 44 -0.49 6.47 -7.00
C ALA A 44 0.64 7.25 -7.69
N LEU A 45 0.41 7.82 -8.88
CA LEU A 45 1.39 8.67 -9.57
C LEU A 45 1.68 9.96 -8.79
N ALA A 46 0.64 10.64 -8.27
CA ALA A 46 0.81 11.84 -7.48
C ALA A 46 1.62 11.60 -6.19
N VAL A 47 1.35 10.50 -5.48
CA VAL A 47 2.13 10.10 -4.29
C VAL A 47 3.56 9.76 -4.67
N LYS A 48 3.76 9.04 -5.78
CA LYS A 48 5.09 8.70 -6.28
C LYS A 48 5.92 9.95 -6.57
N GLU A 49 5.36 10.90 -7.30
CA GLU A 49 6.02 12.17 -7.64
C GLU A 49 6.45 12.92 -6.38
N LEU A 50 5.54 13.10 -5.42
CA LEU A 50 5.85 13.79 -4.17
C LEU A 50 6.92 13.06 -3.35
N THR A 51 6.90 11.72 -3.36
CA THR A 51 7.90 10.89 -2.69
C THR A 51 9.27 11.02 -3.36
N THR A 52 9.32 11.07 -4.70
CA THR A 52 10.56 11.30 -5.45
C THR A 52 11.14 12.68 -5.15
N GLN A 53 10.32 13.73 -5.11
CA GLN A 53 10.77 15.07 -4.75
C GLN A 53 11.35 15.14 -3.33
N ARG A 54 10.71 14.46 -2.37
CA ARG A 54 11.26 14.29 -1.01
C ARG A 54 12.63 13.62 -1.06
N ASP A 55 12.73 12.48 -1.74
CA ASP A 55 13.96 11.68 -1.78
C ASP A 55 15.13 12.48 -2.38
N GLU A 56 14.87 13.25 -3.44
CA GLU A 56 15.84 14.14 -4.06
C GLU A 56 16.30 15.25 -3.09
N GLN A 57 15.38 15.92 -2.39
CA GLN A 57 15.73 16.99 -1.46
C GLN A 57 16.46 16.48 -0.21
N VAL A 58 16.06 15.33 0.33
CA VAL A 58 16.74 14.69 1.45
C VAL A 58 18.15 14.26 1.05
N ALA A 59 18.31 13.67 -0.15
CA ALA A 59 19.63 13.29 -0.67
C ALA A 59 20.53 14.52 -0.88
N ALA A 60 20.00 15.61 -1.44
CA ALA A 60 20.74 16.85 -1.65
C ALA A 60 21.20 17.49 -0.33
N LEU A 61 20.32 17.56 0.68
CA LEU A 61 20.66 18.07 2.01
C LEU A 61 21.74 17.20 2.65
N THR A 62 21.55 15.87 2.63
CA THR A 62 22.51 14.91 3.19
C THR A 62 23.89 15.05 2.54
N ALA A 63 23.95 15.20 1.22
CA ALA A 63 25.20 15.38 0.50
C ALA A 63 25.92 16.68 0.89
N SER A 64 25.19 17.81 0.99
CA SER A 64 25.76 19.09 1.42
C SER A 64 26.32 19.01 2.83
N GLN A 65 25.53 18.48 3.76
CA GLN A 65 25.91 18.35 5.17
C GLN A 65 27.10 17.39 5.34
N THR A 66 27.14 16.28 4.58
CA THR A 66 28.29 15.37 4.56
C THR A 66 29.56 16.09 4.12
N GLN A 67 29.49 16.89 3.05
CA GLN A 67 30.64 17.64 2.56
C GLN A 67 31.11 18.69 3.57
N GLU A 68 30.19 19.41 4.21
CA GLU A 68 30.50 20.39 5.26
C GLU A 68 31.20 19.72 6.46
N MET A 69 30.66 18.57 6.91
CA MET A 69 31.22 17.81 8.02
C MET A 69 32.64 17.31 7.71
N VAL A 70 32.87 16.77 6.51
CA VAL A 70 34.20 16.31 6.08
C VAL A 70 35.20 17.47 6.11
N LYS A 71 34.86 18.62 5.52
CA LYS A 71 35.74 19.80 5.51
C LYS A 71 36.03 20.33 6.92
N ALA A 72 35.03 20.30 7.80
CA ALA A 72 35.18 20.77 9.17
C ALA A 72 36.10 19.84 9.98
N VAL A 73 35.96 18.52 9.80
CA VAL A 73 36.78 17.49 10.46
C VAL A 73 38.22 17.48 9.93
N GLU A 74 38.43 17.65 8.63
CA GLU A 74 39.78 17.76 8.04
C GLU A 74 40.53 19.01 8.53
N GLY A 75 39.79 20.07 8.85
CA GLY A 75 40.31 21.35 9.34
C GLY A 75 40.46 21.48 10.85
N VAL A 76 40.23 20.40 11.60
CA VAL A 76 40.28 20.43 13.08
C VAL A 76 41.68 20.88 13.51
N HIS A 77 41.72 21.84 14.45
CA HIS A 77 42.93 22.50 14.95
C HIS A 77 43.65 23.44 13.97
N VAL A 78 43.18 23.58 12.72
CA VAL A 78 43.72 24.55 11.75
C VAL A 78 42.79 25.75 11.62
N TYR A 79 41.52 25.51 11.31
CA TYR A 79 40.51 26.56 11.12
C TYR A 79 39.15 26.21 11.73
N SER A 80 39.00 25.00 12.28
CA SER A 80 37.78 24.54 12.96
C SER A 80 38.13 23.95 14.34
N THR A 81 37.21 24.08 15.28
CA THR A 81 37.28 23.47 16.61
C THR A 81 36.28 22.33 16.76
N GLU A 82 36.57 21.40 17.68
CA GLU A 82 35.66 20.29 18.02
C GLU A 82 34.28 20.80 18.46
N LYS A 83 34.24 21.93 19.18
CA LYS A 83 32.98 22.56 19.61
C LYS A 83 32.16 23.04 18.42
N GLU A 84 32.78 23.71 17.45
CA GLU A 84 32.10 24.20 16.25
C GLU A 84 31.57 23.05 15.39
N ILE A 85 32.29 21.92 15.33
CA ILE A 85 31.84 20.71 14.65
C ILE A 85 30.64 20.09 15.36
N ASN A 86 30.64 20.04 16.69
CA ASN A 86 29.48 19.55 17.44
C ASN A 86 28.26 20.47 17.27
N ASP A 87 28.45 21.78 17.31
CA ASP A 87 27.40 22.77 17.07
C ASP A 87 26.89 22.73 15.60
N MET A 88 27.75 22.35 14.65
CA MET A 88 27.36 22.08 13.26
C MET A 88 26.53 20.80 13.14
N ALA A 89 26.95 19.71 13.77
CA ALA A 89 26.22 18.46 13.78
C ALA A 89 24.82 18.60 14.39
N ALA A 90 24.70 19.38 15.47
CA ALA A 90 23.40 19.70 16.07
C ALA A 90 22.47 20.42 15.08
N ARG A 91 22.98 21.45 14.38
CA ARG A 91 22.22 22.17 13.35
C ARG A 91 21.82 21.27 12.19
N HIS A 92 22.74 20.45 11.69
CA HIS A 92 22.46 19.51 10.60
C HIS A 92 21.35 18.52 10.98
N PHE A 93 21.36 18.03 12.23
CA PHE A 93 20.32 17.15 12.75
C PHE A 93 18.96 17.84 12.85
N GLU A 94 18.92 19.09 13.33
CA GLU A 94 17.69 19.90 13.37
C GLU A 94 17.12 20.12 11.96
N ASP A 95 17.96 20.50 10.99
CA ASP A 95 17.56 20.72 9.60
C ASP A 95 16.99 19.44 8.96
N GLN A 96 17.65 18.29 9.17
CA GLN A 96 17.16 17.00 8.68
C GLN A 96 15.80 16.64 9.28
N ASN A 97 15.63 16.83 10.60
CA ASN A 97 14.36 16.54 11.26
C ASN A 97 13.23 17.45 10.77
N LEU A 98 13.51 18.74 10.58
CA LEU A 98 12.53 19.69 10.07
C LEU A 98 12.10 19.32 8.65
N LEU A 99 13.07 19.02 7.77
CA LEU A 99 12.79 18.61 6.39
C LEU A 99 11.99 17.30 6.34
N GLN A 100 12.38 16.31 7.14
CA GLN A 100 11.68 15.02 7.22
C GLN A 100 10.25 15.20 7.76
N GLY A 101 10.08 16.00 8.81
CA GLY A 101 8.77 16.27 9.40
C GLY A 101 7.82 16.96 8.41
N ARG A 102 8.32 17.95 7.67
CA ARG A 102 7.58 18.61 6.60
C ARG A 102 7.12 17.61 5.53
N TRP A 103 8.04 16.80 5.02
CA TRP A 103 7.71 15.84 3.96
C TRP A 103 6.77 14.74 4.41
N ASN A 104 6.93 14.22 5.63
CA ASN A 104 6.00 13.25 6.19
C ASN A 104 4.58 13.86 6.24
N SER A 105 4.46 15.09 6.73
CA SER A 105 3.18 15.78 6.80
C SER A 105 2.55 16.01 5.42
N GLU A 106 3.33 16.44 4.42
CA GLU A 106 2.83 16.65 3.05
C GLU A 106 2.36 15.34 2.41
N VAL A 107 3.15 14.26 2.54
CA VAL A 107 2.79 12.93 2.00
C VAL A 107 1.56 12.35 2.69
N ASP A 108 1.47 12.45 4.02
CA ASP A 108 0.34 11.93 4.78
C ASP A 108 -0.94 12.71 4.46
N THR A 109 -0.85 14.03 4.35
CA THR A 109 -1.99 14.88 3.96
C THR A 109 -2.50 14.52 2.57
N LEU A 110 -1.61 14.32 1.60
CA LEU A 110 -1.98 13.92 0.25
C LEU A 110 -2.69 12.55 0.25
N LYS A 111 -2.10 11.55 0.92
CA LYS A 111 -2.67 10.19 1.00
C LYS A 111 -4.04 10.18 1.65
N GLU A 112 -4.22 10.95 2.73
CA GLU A 112 -5.49 11.05 3.43
C GLU A 112 -6.56 11.75 2.59
N SER A 113 -6.21 12.83 1.88
CA SER A 113 -7.13 13.51 0.95
C SER A 113 -7.57 12.56 -0.16
N GLN A 114 -6.62 11.88 -0.81
CA GLN A 114 -6.90 10.91 -1.86
C GLN A 114 -7.79 9.76 -1.37
N ARG A 115 -7.52 9.21 -0.17
CA ARG A 115 -8.33 8.14 0.41
C ARG A 115 -9.77 8.59 0.62
N ARG A 116 -9.97 9.78 1.17
CA ARG A 116 -11.31 10.35 1.41
C ARG A 116 -12.05 10.63 0.11
N GLU A 117 -11.40 11.33 -0.82
CA GLU A 117 -11.96 11.66 -2.13
C GLU A 117 -12.32 10.40 -2.93
N TYR A 118 -11.45 9.38 -2.90
CA TYR A 118 -11.70 8.10 -3.54
C TYR A 118 -12.93 7.40 -2.98
N ARG A 119 -13.04 7.37 -1.65
CA ARG A 119 -14.17 6.77 -0.94
C ARG A 119 -15.48 7.49 -1.27
N ASP A 120 -15.50 8.80 -1.14
CA ASP A 120 -16.67 9.63 -1.45
C ASP A 120 -17.11 9.49 -2.91
N TRP A 121 -16.13 9.42 -3.83
CA TRP A 121 -16.38 9.20 -5.25
C TRP A 121 -16.97 7.83 -5.53
N LEU A 122 -16.43 6.75 -4.93
CA LEU A 122 -16.97 5.39 -5.10
C LEU A 122 -18.41 5.26 -4.58
N MET A 123 -18.72 5.88 -3.45
CA MET A 123 -20.09 5.88 -2.90
C MET A 123 -21.06 6.57 -3.86
N LYS A 124 -20.70 7.75 -4.39
CA LYS A 124 -21.51 8.48 -5.38
C LYS A 124 -21.68 7.69 -6.69
N LEU A 125 -20.60 7.07 -7.17
CA LEU A 125 -20.63 6.26 -8.38
C LEU A 125 -21.61 5.08 -8.25
N LEU A 126 -21.69 4.49 -7.05
CA LEU A 126 -22.65 3.44 -6.75
C LEU A 126 -24.09 3.98 -6.74
N GLU A 127 -24.34 5.14 -6.13
CA GLU A 127 -25.66 5.79 -6.12
C GLU A 127 -26.14 6.10 -7.55
N ASP A 128 -25.26 6.61 -8.40
CA ASP A 128 -25.54 6.87 -9.82
C ASP A 128 -25.85 5.58 -10.59
N HIS A 129 -25.16 4.48 -10.27
CA HIS A 129 -25.45 3.18 -10.88
C HIS A 129 -26.77 2.58 -10.38
N HIS A 130 -27.17 2.81 -9.11
CA HIS A 130 -28.45 2.34 -8.58
C HIS A 130 -29.63 3.19 -9.08
N THR A 131 -29.46 4.50 -9.25
CA THR A 131 -30.52 5.38 -9.77
C THR A 131 -30.81 5.14 -11.25
N ASN A 132 -29.79 4.79 -12.05
CA ASN A 132 -29.97 4.37 -13.44
C ASN A 132 -30.59 2.97 -13.60
N ILE A 133 -30.67 2.17 -12.53
CA ILE A 133 -31.33 0.86 -12.51
C ILE A 133 -32.66 1.00 -11.75
N THR A 134 -33.64 1.68 -12.35
CA THR A 134 -35.01 1.64 -11.83
C THR A 134 -35.74 0.40 -12.38
N LEU A 135 -35.89 -0.60 -11.48
CA LEU A 135 -36.77 -1.80 -11.42
C LEU A 135 -36.43 -3.09 -12.23
N PRO A 136 -36.77 -4.31 -11.72
CA PRO A 136 -37.19 -4.69 -10.37
C PRO A 136 -36.24 -5.68 -9.65
N THR A 137 -36.35 -5.63 -8.33
CA THR A 137 -35.91 -6.59 -7.33
C THR A 137 -36.23 -8.05 -7.69
N GLU A 138 -35.20 -8.89 -7.73
CA GLU A 138 -35.08 -10.21 -7.07
C GLU A 138 -34.11 -11.14 -7.84
N SER A 139 -33.25 -11.79 -7.07
CA SER A 139 -32.56 -13.04 -7.41
C SER A 139 -31.62 -13.05 -8.61
N LEU A 140 -30.33 -12.76 -8.39
CA LEU A 140 -29.23 -13.59 -8.92
C LEU A 140 -28.01 -13.48 -7.98
N LEU A 141 -28.10 -14.09 -6.79
CA LEU A 141 -26.93 -14.69 -6.16
C LEU A 141 -26.56 -15.92 -6.99
N THR A 142 -26.02 -15.69 -8.18
CA THR A 142 -25.46 -16.75 -9.02
C THR A 142 -24.00 -16.41 -9.20
N SER A 143 -23.22 -17.06 -8.34
CA SER A 143 -21.80 -17.29 -8.47
C SER A 143 -21.41 -17.43 -9.95
N LYS A 144 -20.88 -16.36 -10.52
CA LYS A 144 -19.95 -16.42 -11.65
C LYS A 144 -18.55 -16.29 -11.09
N ARG A 145 -18.12 -17.27 -10.29
CA ARG A 145 -16.71 -17.63 -10.18
C ARG A 145 -16.29 -18.16 -11.55
N GLY A 146 -15.76 -17.28 -12.39
CA GLY A 146 -15.18 -17.68 -13.67
C GLY A 146 -15.34 -16.62 -14.74
N LEU A 147 -14.46 -15.62 -14.72
CA LEU A 147 -13.90 -15.08 -15.97
C LEU A 147 -12.63 -14.25 -15.69
N PHE A 148 -11.56 -14.93 -15.32
CA PHE A 148 -10.22 -14.51 -15.76
C PHE A 148 -9.56 -15.75 -16.34
N THR A 149 -9.89 -16.00 -17.61
CA THR A 149 -9.15 -16.95 -18.42
C THR A 149 -7.71 -16.47 -18.46
N SER A 150 -6.80 -17.31 -17.98
CA SER A 150 -5.36 -17.17 -18.16
C SER A 150 -5.04 -17.15 -19.65
N SER A 151 -5.14 -15.97 -20.28
CA SER A 151 -4.49 -15.75 -21.56
C SER A 151 -2.99 -15.68 -21.27
N SER A 152 -2.31 -16.72 -21.71
CA SER A 152 -0.87 -16.91 -21.68
C SER A 152 -0.17 -15.74 -22.38
N GLN A 153 0.08 -14.66 -21.65
CA GLN A 153 1.22 -13.79 -21.91
C GLN A 153 2.32 -14.16 -20.92
N GLU A 154 2.95 -15.30 -21.21
CA GLU A 154 4.31 -15.60 -20.78
C GLU A 154 5.25 -14.64 -21.52
N SER A 155 5.41 -13.44 -20.99
CA SER A 155 6.63 -12.66 -21.24
C SER A 155 6.94 -11.89 -19.96
N GLU A 156 8.06 -12.29 -19.37
CA GLU A 156 8.76 -11.63 -18.26
C GLU A 156 8.06 -11.57 -16.90
N ARG A 157 7.29 -12.60 -16.53
CA ARG A 157 7.05 -12.86 -15.10
C ARG A 157 8.31 -13.47 -14.52
N SER A 158 9.20 -12.60 -14.04
CA SER A 158 10.35 -12.92 -13.18
C SER A 158 10.03 -14.14 -12.30
N SER A 159 10.94 -15.10 -12.22
CA SER A 159 10.92 -16.34 -11.45
C SER A 159 10.45 -16.15 -9.99
N ARG A 160 9.15 -15.98 -9.78
CA ARG A 160 8.53 -15.81 -8.46
C ARG A 160 8.16 -17.19 -7.94
N LEU A 161 8.61 -17.50 -6.73
CA LEU A 161 8.27 -18.75 -6.06
C LEU A 161 6.80 -18.66 -5.62
N GLU A 162 5.94 -19.45 -6.25
CA GLU A 162 4.51 -19.51 -5.95
C GLU A 162 4.09 -20.96 -5.70
N GLU A 163 3.53 -21.24 -4.53
CA GLU A 163 3.06 -22.57 -4.15
C GLU A 163 1.66 -22.48 -3.53
N SER A 164 0.80 -23.44 -3.87
CA SER A 164 -0.56 -23.53 -3.34
C SER A 164 -0.75 -24.80 -2.53
N PHE A 165 -1.33 -24.68 -1.34
CA PHE A 165 -1.53 -25.75 -0.38
C PHE A 165 -3.01 -25.84 -0.02
N THR A 166 -3.50 -27.07 0.12
CA THR A 166 -4.81 -27.31 0.73
C THR A 166 -4.59 -27.77 2.17
N ILE A 167 -4.94 -26.93 3.14
CA ILE A 167 -4.88 -27.28 4.56
C ILE A 167 -6.26 -27.74 5.05
N HIS A 168 -6.25 -28.65 6.02
CA HIS A 168 -7.46 -29.13 6.68
C HIS A 168 -7.41 -28.74 8.15
N LEU A 169 -8.42 -28.02 8.63
CA LEU A 169 -8.53 -27.55 10.02
C LEU A 169 -9.57 -28.37 10.80
N GLY A 170 -9.27 -28.60 12.08
CA GLY A 170 -10.14 -29.31 13.03
C GLY A 170 -9.88 -30.82 13.15
N SER A 171 -10.31 -31.41 14.27
CA SER A 171 -10.08 -32.82 14.63
C SER A 171 -10.70 -33.85 13.67
N GLN A 172 -11.59 -33.41 12.78
CA GLN A 172 -12.28 -34.26 11.80
C GLN A 172 -12.07 -33.77 10.35
N MET A 173 -11.09 -32.91 10.09
CA MET A 173 -10.80 -32.36 8.74
C MET A 173 -12.04 -31.73 8.05
N LYS A 174 -12.97 -31.17 8.84
CA LYS A 174 -14.25 -30.66 8.32
C LYS A 174 -14.11 -29.37 7.52
N GLN A 175 -13.05 -28.62 7.76
CA GLN A 175 -12.80 -27.34 7.09
C GLN A 175 -11.57 -27.48 6.20
N MET A 176 -11.77 -27.22 4.90
CA MET A 176 -10.72 -27.22 3.90
C MET A 176 -10.44 -25.77 3.49
N HIS A 177 -9.19 -25.36 3.55
CA HIS A 177 -8.76 -24.03 3.10
C HIS A 177 -7.64 -24.16 2.07
N ASN A 178 -7.71 -23.36 1.01
CA ASN A 178 -6.63 -23.24 0.05
C ASN A 178 -5.80 -22.02 0.40
N ILE A 179 -4.52 -22.22 0.67
CA ILE A 179 -3.54 -21.18 0.96
C ILE A 179 -2.61 -21.08 -0.24
N ARG A 180 -2.36 -19.84 -0.69
CA ARG A 180 -1.36 -19.54 -1.71
C ARG A 180 -0.22 -18.76 -1.06
N ILE A 181 0.99 -19.25 -1.18
CA ILE A 181 2.21 -18.59 -0.73
C ILE A 181 2.93 -18.05 -1.96
N LEU A 182 3.25 -16.75 -1.94
CA LEU A 182 3.94 -16.06 -3.03
C LEU A 182 5.14 -15.31 -2.46
N SER A 183 6.33 -15.56 -3.03
CA SER A 183 7.50 -14.73 -2.82
C SER A 183 7.51 -13.60 -3.85
N ALA A 184 7.28 -12.37 -3.39
CA ALA A 184 7.28 -11.18 -4.23
C ALA A 184 7.58 -9.92 -3.39
N ASP A 185 8.03 -8.86 -4.05
CA ASP A 185 7.94 -7.52 -3.47
C ASP A 185 6.45 -7.14 -3.37
N VAL A 186 6.01 -6.79 -2.17
CA VAL A 186 4.62 -6.38 -1.90
C VAL A 186 4.26 -5.13 -2.70
N LEU A 187 5.21 -4.22 -2.87
CA LEU A 187 5.00 -3.00 -3.64
C LEU A 187 4.78 -3.31 -5.13
N ASP A 188 5.36 -4.40 -5.63
CA ASP A 188 5.10 -4.86 -7.01
C ASP A 188 3.67 -5.38 -7.21
N LEU A 189 3.01 -5.87 -6.16
CA LEU A 189 1.61 -6.33 -6.24
C LEU A 189 0.64 -5.16 -6.37
N CYS A 190 1.01 -4.01 -5.82
CA CYS A 190 0.24 -2.77 -5.91
C CYS A 190 0.70 -1.88 -7.07
N ARG A 191 1.79 -2.24 -7.74
CA ARG A 191 2.44 -1.39 -8.75
C ARG A 191 1.55 -1.28 -9.97
N VAL A 192 1.25 -0.05 -10.36
CA VAL A 192 0.60 0.20 -11.64
C VAL A 192 1.65 0.13 -12.74
N ARG A 193 1.52 -0.85 -13.64
CA ARG A 193 2.38 -0.94 -14.83
C ARG A 193 1.97 0.15 -15.81
N LEU A 194 2.91 1.03 -16.13
CA LEU A 194 2.78 1.99 -17.22
C LEU A 194 2.98 1.23 -18.53
N GLN A 195 1.98 0.48 -19.00
CA GLN A 195 2.05 -0.12 -20.31
C GLN A 195 1.95 1.02 -21.34
N GLN A 196 3.08 1.44 -21.89
CA GLN A 196 3.23 2.54 -22.85
C GLN A 196 2.55 2.30 -24.22
N GLN A 197 1.70 1.27 -24.35
CA GLN A 197 1.03 0.95 -25.61
C GLN A 197 -0.44 1.37 -25.54
N ALA A 198 -0.70 2.55 -26.11
CA ALA A 198 -1.99 2.98 -26.63
C ALA A 198 -3.19 2.93 -25.65
N GLY A 199 -3.23 3.84 -24.68
CA GLY A 199 -4.46 4.41 -24.13
C GLY A 199 -5.46 3.47 -23.43
N ASN A 200 -5.18 2.18 -23.35
CA ASN A 200 -6.03 1.19 -22.74
C ASN A 200 -5.32 0.65 -21.49
N ILE A 201 -5.86 0.94 -20.32
CA ILE A 201 -5.36 0.38 -19.06
C ILE A 201 -5.85 -1.06 -19.02
N ASP A 202 -5.05 -1.99 -19.53
CA ASP A 202 -5.37 -3.41 -19.38
C ASP A 202 -5.17 -3.76 -17.89
N PRO A 203 -6.24 -4.10 -17.14
CA PRO A 203 -6.15 -4.31 -15.71
C PRO A 203 -5.26 -5.53 -15.44
N ASP A 204 -4.06 -5.32 -14.88
CA ASP A 204 -3.21 -6.44 -14.44
C ASP A 204 -4.05 -7.33 -13.49
N PRO A 205 -4.39 -8.56 -13.88
CA PRO A 205 -5.28 -9.41 -13.08
C PRO A 205 -4.71 -9.67 -11.69
N GLN A 206 -3.37 -9.66 -11.55
CA GLN A 206 -2.71 -9.84 -10.26
C GLN A 206 -2.94 -8.64 -9.35
N ARG A 207 -2.82 -7.42 -9.87
CA ARG A 207 -3.10 -6.19 -9.12
C ARG A 207 -4.57 -6.11 -8.72
N LEU A 208 -5.49 -6.47 -9.62
CA LEU A 208 -6.92 -6.50 -9.32
C LEU A 208 -7.24 -7.51 -8.21
N GLN A 209 -6.66 -8.71 -8.29
CA GLN A 209 -6.81 -9.73 -7.25
C GLN A 209 -6.27 -9.27 -5.90
N THR A 210 -5.14 -8.57 -5.89
CA THR A 210 -4.57 -7.96 -4.68
C THR A 210 -5.48 -6.87 -4.12
N ALA A 211 -5.97 -5.95 -4.96
CA ALA A 211 -6.88 -4.89 -4.54
C ALA A 211 -8.21 -5.44 -4.00
N LEU A 212 -8.75 -6.50 -4.63
CA LEU A 212 -9.93 -7.20 -4.13
C LEU A 212 -9.71 -7.81 -2.74
N GLY A 213 -8.53 -8.36 -2.45
CA GLY A 213 -8.21 -8.85 -1.12
C GLY A 213 -7.95 -7.74 -0.10
N LEU A 214 -7.34 -6.63 -0.51
CA LEU A 214 -7.02 -5.50 0.37
C LEU A 214 -8.25 -4.66 0.74
N TYR A 215 -9.21 -4.54 -0.17
CA TYR A 215 -10.43 -3.77 0.04
C TYR A 215 -11.65 -4.63 0.41
N SER A 216 -11.53 -5.97 0.41
CA SER A 216 -12.60 -6.82 0.92
C SER A 216 -12.57 -6.93 2.44
N SER A 217 -13.64 -7.51 2.99
CA SER A 217 -13.70 -7.93 4.39
C SER A 217 -13.04 -9.30 4.63
N ASP A 218 -12.35 -9.86 3.63
CA ASP A 218 -11.69 -11.16 3.77
C ASP A 218 -10.38 -11.02 4.56
N LEU A 219 -10.06 -12.05 5.34
CA LEU A 219 -8.81 -12.09 6.07
C LEU A 219 -7.63 -12.27 5.11
N CYS A 220 -6.86 -11.20 4.89
CA CYS A 220 -5.57 -11.24 4.20
C CYS A 220 -4.42 -11.10 5.21
N GLY A 221 -3.35 -11.88 5.02
CA GLY A 221 -2.15 -11.83 5.87
C GLY A 221 -0.90 -11.55 5.04
N LEU A 222 -0.01 -10.73 5.58
CA LEU A 222 1.29 -10.42 4.97
C LEU A 222 2.42 -10.86 5.90
N VAL A 223 3.35 -11.66 5.37
CA VAL A 223 4.58 -12.05 6.08
C VAL A 223 5.73 -11.28 5.46
N LEU A 224 6.30 -10.35 6.22
CA LEU A 224 7.49 -9.59 5.82
C LEU A 224 8.74 -10.26 6.37
N LEU A 225 9.63 -10.66 5.48
CA LEU A 225 10.97 -11.11 5.85
C LEU A 225 11.88 -9.87 5.90
N ALA A 226 12.21 -9.43 7.11
CA ALA A 226 13.20 -8.37 7.33
C ALA A 226 14.55 -9.00 7.72
N ASP A 227 15.65 -8.45 7.20
CA ASP A 227 16.99 -8.79 7.66
C ASP A 227 17.15 -8.34 9.13
N SER A 228 17.80 -9.16 9.95
CA SER A 228 18.09 -8.87 11.37
C SER A 228 19.07 -7.71 11.57
N HIS A 229 19.63 -7.16 10.50
CA HIS A 229 20.63 -6.09 10.54
C HIS A 229 20.11 -4.65 10.28
N VAL A 230 18.79 -4.44 10.16
CA VAL A 230 18.21 -3.09 10.05
C VAL A 230 18.34 -2.35 11.39
N GLY A 231 19.52 -1.77 11.65
CA GLY A 231 19.76 -0.92 12.82
C GLY A 231 21.19 -0.89 13.40
N HIS A 232 22.11 -1.76 12.98
CA HIS A 232 23.48 -1.73 13.51
C HIS A 232 24.38 -0.82 12.66
N PHE A 233 24.34 0.49 12.95
CA PHE A 233 25.51 1.33 12.75
C PHE A 233 26.62 0.74 13.64
N SER A 234 27.44 -0.15 13.08
CA SER A 234 28.68 -0.57 13.73
C SER A 234 29.60 0.63 13.66
N GLY A 235 29.53 1.46 14.71
CA GLY A 235 30.50 2.52 14.93
C GLY A 235 31.90 1.93 14.79
N LEU A 236 32.78 2.66 14.09
CA LEU A 236 34.20 2.35 13.95
C LEU A 236 34.80 1.96 15.32
N THR A 237 34.90 0.67 15.60
CA THR A 237 35.75 0.18 16.67
C THR A 237 37.18 0.23 16.15
N LYS A 238 37.90 1.29 16.52
CA LYS A 238 39.37 1.26 16.53
C LYS A 238 39.81 0.10 17.42
N GLY A 239 40.61 -0.78 16.86
CA GLY A 239 41.44 -1.79 17.53
C GLY A 239 42.65 -2.04 16.65
#